data_AF-A0A2W1KC83-F1
#
_entry.id   AF-A0A2W1KC83-F1
#
_cell.length_a   1.000
_cell.length_b   1.000
_cell.length_c   1.000
_cell.angle_alpha   90.00
_cell.angle_beta   90.00
_cell.angle_gamma   90.00
#
_symmetry.space_group_name_H-M   'P 1'
#
loop_
_entity.id
_entity.type
_entity.pdbx_description
1 polymer ?
#
loop_
_entity_poly.entity_id
_entity_poly.type
_entity_poly.pdbx_seq_one_letter_code
_entity_poly.pdbx_strand_id
1 'polypeptide(L)'
;MSLGVFSACSDDDTNGSGAMIDENEHTYNIEIAGGETFSGSVPKNTGGLYYPVSYIEYNEEVGSKILTGLLQDAGKFQFGIGLALDNNNNPSIQGSGPGLTFGEWGVEDKYRPVGNINMDLENYQEHSISLYGEEATVASYTLSFSGKFKLGAEGDEVNVTGKIGVAAP
;
A
#
# COMPACT_ATOMS: atom_id res chain seq x y z
N MET A 1 -48.11 -23.85 -25.99
CA MET A 1 -47.14 -23.31 -26.96
C MET A 1 -45.85 -23.08 -26.21
N SER A 2 -44.78 -23.74 -26.67
CA SER A 2 -43.41 -23.65 -26.18
C SER A 2 -42.74 -22.37 -26.72
N LEU A 3 -41.88 -21.75 -25.91
CA LEU A 3 -40.71 -20.93 -26.26
C LEU A 3 -40.18 -20.37 -24.93
N GLY A 4 -39.00 -20.62 -24.41
CA GLY A 4 -37.81 -21.36 -24.83
C GLY A 4 -36.75 -20.97 -23.80
N VAL A 5 -36.21 -21.95 -23.07
CA VAL A 5 -35.20 -21.77 -22.03
C VAL A 5 -33.81 -21.77 -22.68
N PHE A 6 -32.86 -21.10 -22.03
CA PHE A 6 -31.40 -21.12 -22.20
C PHE A 6 -30.81 -20.21 -23.27
N SER A 7 -30.25 -19.09 -22.80
CA SER A 7 -29.00 -18.59 -23.36
C SER A 7 -27.98 -18.58 -22.23
N ALA A 8 -27.15 -19.62 -22.23
CA ALA A 8 -25.89 -19.65 -21.50
C ALA A 8 -24.79 -19.23 -22.49
N CYS A 9 -24.02 -18.20 -22.11
CA CYS A 9 -22.62 -18.00 -22.49
C CYS A 9 -21.92 -17.78 -21.15
N SER A 10 -21.20 -18.77 -20.59
CA SER A 10 -19.85 -19.21 -20.98
C SER A 10 -18.86 -18.04 -20.98
N ASP A 11 -18.09 -17.94 -19.89
CA ASP A 11 -16.62 -18.07 -19.85
C ASP A 11 -16.22 -17.77 -18.39
N ASP A 12 -16.04 -18.80 -17.57
CA ASP A 12 -14.84 -19.62 -17.38
C ASP A 12 -13.66 -18.85 -16.79
N ASP A 13 -13.11 -19.44 -15.72
CA ASP A 13 -12.17 -18.88 -14.76
C ASP A 13 -10.93 -18.21 -15.39
N THR A 14 -10.73 -16.92 -15.11
CA THR A 14 -9.37 -16.35 -15.03
C THR A 14 -9.05 -15.99 -13.59
N ASN A 15 -8.61 -17.03 -12.89
CA ASN A 15 -7.76 -16.95 -11.73
C ASN A 15 -6.48 -16.21 -12.13
N GLY A 16 -6.38 -14.96 -11.71
CA GLY A 16 -5.30 -14.04 -12.07
C GLY A 16 -5.52 -12.70 -11.40
N SER A 17 -5.51 -12.67 -10.07
CA SER A 17 -5.43 -11.44 -9.28
C SER A 17 -4.03 -10.81 -9.45
N GLY A 18 -3.73 -10.38 -10.67
CA GLY A 18 -2.80 -9.30 -10.90
C GLY A 18 -3.63 -8.03 -10.81
N ALA A 19 -3.75 -7.46 -9.61
CA ALA A 19 -4.32 -6.12 -9.45
C ALA A 19 -3.53 -5.18 -10.37
N MET A 20 -4.11 -4.86 -11.54
CA MET A 20 -3.71 -3.71 -12.33
C MET A 20 -3.94 -2.51 -11.43
N ILE A 21 -2.88 -1.74 -11.22
CA ILE A 21 -3.00 -0.44 -10.57
C ILE A 21 -3.83 0.40 -11.53
N ASP A 22 -5.05 0.73 -11.14
CA ASP A 22 -5.77 1.82 -11.80
C ASP A 22 -4.91 3.07 -11.63
N GLU A 23 -4.45 3.66 -12.73
CA GLU A 23 -3.59 4.86 -12.72
C GLU A 23 -4.26 6.06 -12.01
N ASN A 24 -5.54 5.97 -11.68
CA ASN A 24 -6.32 7.00 -11.01
C ASN A 24 -6.56 6.76 -9.51
N GLU A 25 -6.11 5.63 -8.96
CA GLU A 25 -6.40 5.27 -7.56
C GLU A 25 -5.16 4.76 -6.83
N HIS A 26 -5.06 5.10 -5.55
CA HIS A 26 -4.21 4.38 -4.63
C HIS A 26 -4.90 3.06 -4.28
N THR A 27 -4.20 1.94 -4.36
CA THR A 27 -4.77 0.61 -4.16
C THR A 27 -4.07 -0.11 -3.02
N TYR A 28 -4.79 -1.00 -2.36
CA TYR A 28 -4.23 -1.89 -1.36
C TYR A 28 -4.87 -3.28 -1.48
N ASN A 29 -4.05 -4.32 -1.36
CA ASN A 29 -4.48 -5.70 -1.19
C ASN A 29 -3.51 -6.40 -0.25
N ILE A 30 -3.98 -6.82 0.92
CA ILE A 30 -3.18 -7.40 1.98
C ILE A 30 -3.89 -8.63 2.51
N GLU A 31 -3.23 -9.78 2.42
CA GLU A 31 -3.73 -11.08 2.84
C GLU A 31 -3.05 -11.51 4.14
N ILE A 32 -3.86 -11.80 5.16
CA ILE A 32 -3.39 -12.36 6.43
C ILE A 32 -3.68 -13.86 6.45
N ALA A 33 -2.64 -14.67 6.64
CA ALA A 33 -2.77 -16.11 6.63
C ALA A 33 -3.71 -16.60 7.74
N GLY A 34 -4.80 -17.27 7.33
CA GLY A 34 -5.84 -17.75 8.25
C GLY A 34 -6.74 -16.66 8.83
N GLY A 35 -6.65 -15.43 8.31
CA GLY A 35 -7.40 -14.27 8.77
C GLY A 35 -8.15 -13.56 7.65
N GLU A 36 -8.29 -12.24 7.82
CA GLU A 36 -8.97 -11.35 6.88
C GLU A 36 -8.07 -10.90 5.72
N THR A 37 -8.71 -10.37 4.68
CA THR A 37 -8.03 -9.68 3.57
C THR A 37 -8.48 -8.23 3.57
N PHE A 38 -7.53 -7.30 3.64
CA PHE A 38 -7.78 -5.88 3.40
C PHE A 38 -7.59 -5.59 1.92
N SER A 39 -8.67 -5.24 1.21
CA SER A 39 -8.57 -4.85 -0.19
C SER A 39 -9.47 -3.67 -0.51
N GLY A 40 -8.96 -2.74 -1.30
CA GLY A 40 -9.72 -1.58 -1.74
C GLY A 40 -8.89 -0.57 -2.52
N SER A 41 -9.51 0.55 -2.80
CA SER A 41 -8.90 1.65 -3.51
C SER A 41 -9.41 3.00 -3.01
N VAL A 42 -8.57 4.02 -3.13
CA VAL A 42 -8.86 5.40 -2.75
C VAL A 42 -8.52 6.29 -3.94
N PRO A 43 -9.45 7.13 -4.43
CA PRO A 43 -9.18 8.03 -5.54
C PRO A 43 -7.95 8.90 -5.27
N LYS A 44 -7.04 8.98 -6.24
CA LYS A 44 -5.85 9.85 -6.13
C LYS A 44 -6.21 11.34 -6.18
N ASN A 45 -7.41 11.66 -6.65
CA ASN A 45 -7.90 13.02 -6.78
C ASN A 45 -9.22 13.18 -6.01
N THR A 46 -9.30 14.22 -5.17
CA THR A 46 -10.55 14.64 -4.50
C THR A 46 -10.83 16.09 -4.84
N GLY A 47 -11.99 16.37 -5.43
CA GLY A 47 -12.35 17.74 -5.83
C GLY A 47 -11.43 18.37 -6.89
N GLY A 48 -10.76 17.54 -7.71
CA GLY A 48 -9.80 17.99 -8.73
C GLY A 48 -8.39 18.28 -8.19
N LEU A 49 -8.14 18.00 -6.92
CA LEU A 49 -6.82 18.12 -6.31
C LEU A 49 -6.24 16.73 -6.04
N TYR A 50 -4.97 16.56 -6.39
CA TYR A 50 -4.22 15.35 -6.04
C TYR A 50 -4.11 15.20 -4.53
N TYR A 51 -4.39 13.98 -4.05
CA TYR A 51 -4.31 13.57 -2.66
C TYR A 51 -2.98 12.82 -2.45
N PRO A 52 -1.92 13.50 -2.00
CA PRO A 52 -0.62 12.87 -1.80
C PRO A 52 -0.65 11.90 -0.61
N VAL A 53 -0.42 10.62 -0.90
CA VAL A 53 -0.32 9.56 0.11
C VAL A 53 1.13 9.17 0.42
N SER A 54 2.10 9.75 -0.29
CA SER A 54 3.51 9.49 -0.08
C SER A 54 4.38 10.71 -0.35
N TYR A 55 5.42 10.89 0.47
CA TYR A 55 6.35 12.00 0.44
C TYR A 55 7.80 11.50 0.53
N ILE A 56 8.70 12.22 -0.13
CA ILE A 56 10.13 11.96 -0.13
C ILE A 56 10.85 13.17 0.43
N GLU A 57 11.69 12.93 1.44
CA GLU A 57 12.55 13.95 2.03
C GLU A 57 13.95 13.37 2.26
N TYR A 58 14.99 14.16 2.01
CA TYR A 58 16.34 13.76 2.38
C TYR A 58 16.58 14.09 3.85
N ASN A 59 16.96 13.08 4.64
CA ASN A 59 17.30 13.26 6.05
C ASN A 59 18.82 13.25 6.22
N GLU A 60 19.39 14.37 6.67
CA GLU A 60 20.85 14.52 6.86
C GLU A 60 21.40 13.63 7.98
N GLU A 61 20.62 13.35 9.03
CA GLU A 61 21.06 12.53 10.17
C GLU A 61 21.25 11.06 9.79
N VAL A 62 20.38 10.55 8.92
CA VAL A 62 20.44 9.17 8.39
C VAL A 62 21.27 9.10 7.10
N GLY A 63 21.50 10.24 6.43
CA GLY A 63 22.27 10.32 5.19
C GLY A 63 21.58 9.65 4.00
N SER A 64 20.25 9.61 4.00
CA SER A 64 19.44 8.91 3.01
C SER A 64 18.12 9.61 2.74
N LYS A 65 17.49 9.28 1.60
CA LYS A 65 16.08 9.64 1.38
C LYS A 65 15.19 8.84 2.32
N ILE A 66 14.16 9.48 2.85
CA ILE A 66 13.11 8.87 3.64
C ILE A 66 11.82 8.95 2.84
N LEU A 67 11.25 7.78 2.54
CA LEU A 67 9.92 7.63 2.00
C LEU A 67 8.94 7.47 3.15
N THR A 68 8.03 8.42 3.26
CA THR A 68 6.89 8.33 4.18
C THR A 68 5.62 8.16 3.39
N GLY A 69 4.64 7.48 3.98
CA GLY A 69 3.34 7.35 3.36
C GLY A 69 2.25 7.09 4.39
N LEU A 70 1.07 7.61 4.09
CA LEU A 70 -0.14 7.47 4.88
C LEU A 70 -1.33 7.41 3.92
N LEU A 71 -2.08 6.32 3.98
CA LEU A 71 -3.36 6.19 3.29
C LEU A 71 -4.45 5.96 4.31
N GLN A 72 -5.59 6.61 4.10
CA GLN A 72 -6.78 6.45 4.92
C GLN A 72 -7.99 6.23 4.00
N ASP A 73 -8.61 5.06 4.13
CA ASP A 73 -9.93 4.74 3.60
C ASP A 73 -10.90 4.70 4.79
N ALA A 74 -11.62 5.82 4.98
CA ALA A 74 -12.36 6.10 6.20
C ALA A 74 -13.35 4.97 6.55
N GLY A 75 -13.23 4.45 7.77
CA GLY A 75 -14.06 3.35 8.28
C GLY A 75 -13.71 1.97 7.69
N LYS A 76 -12.64 1.84 6.91
CA LYS A 76 -12.24 0.56 6.30
C LYS A 76 -10.80 0.20 6.57
N PHE A 77 -9.87 1.08 6.19
CA PHE A 77 -8.46 0.74 6.15
C PHE A 77 -7.57 1.95 6.37
N GLN A 78 -6.43 1.73 7.01
CA GLN A 78 -5.32 2.66 7.00
C GLN A 78 -4.00 1.91 6.92
N PHE A 79 -3.03 2.54 6.27
CA PHE A 79 -1.63 2.13 6.40
C PHE A 79 -0.75 3.35 6.66
N GLY A 80 0.37 3.13 7.34
CA GLY A 80 1.49 4.06 7.42
C GLY A 80 2.78 3.35 7.02
N ILE A 81 3.68 4.04 6.32
CA ILE A 81 5.05 3.58 6.02
C ILE A 81 6.07 4.67 6.36
N GLY A 82 7.25 4.22 6.75
CA GLY A 82 8.45 5.04 6.91
C GLY A 82 9.68 4.20 6.56
N LEU A 83 10.28 4.48 5.41
CA LEU A 83 11.36 3.69 4.82
C LEU A 83 12.54 4.58 4.47
N ALA A 84 13.72 4.26 4.98
CA ALA A 84 14.96 4.83 4.44
C ALA A 84 15.29 4.12 3.12
N LEU A 85 15.61 4.88 2.08
CA LEU A 85 15.94 4.36 0.76
C LEU A 85 17.45 4.33 0.52
N ASP A 86 17.92 3.30 -0.18
CA ASP A 86 19.29 3.21 -0.65
C ASP A 86 19.51 4.07 -1.91
N ASN A 87 20.73 4.04 -2.47
CA ASN A 87 21.08 4.81 -3.67
C ASN A 87 20.34 4.36 -4.94
N ASN A 88 19.65 3.21 -4.90
CA ASN A 88 18.81 2.69 -5.98
C ASN A 88 17.32 2.92 -5.71
N ASN A 89 16.97 3.72 -4.70
CA ASN A 89 15.61 3.99 -4.23
C ASN A 89 14.86 2.75 -3.72
N ASN A 90 15.58 1.71 -3.27
CA ASN A 90 14.99 0.55 -2.62
C ASN A 90 15.04 0.69 -1.10
N PRO A 91 14.15 0.03 -0.33
CA PRO A 91 14.23 0.04 1.12
C PRO A 91 15.61 -0.47 1.62
N SER A 92 16.36 0.42 2.28
CA SER A 92 17.75 0.19 2.71
C SER A 92 17.89 -0.78 3.89
N ILE A 93 16.84 -0.94 4.70
CA ILE A 93 16.80 -1.87 5.83
C ILE A 93 15.71 -2.91 5.60
N GLN A 94 16.14 -4.16 5.41
CA GLN A 94 15.28 -5.34 5.52
C GLN A 94 15.48 -5.91 6.95
N GLY A 95 14.67 -5.48 7.91
CA GLY A 95 14.97 -5.72 9.33
C GLY A 95 13.79 -5.47 10.27
N SER A 96 13.86 -5.88 11.53
CA SER A 96 12.87 -5.57 12.58
C SER A 96 12.86 -4.08 12.92
N GLY A 97 11.99 -3.35 12.22
CA GLY A 97 11.83 -1.90 12.32
C GLY A 97 11.44 -1.17 11.03
N PRO A 98 10.93 -1.78 9.94
CA PRO A 98 10.52 -0.97 8.80
C PRO A 98 9.15 -0.37 9.14
N GLY A 99 8.99 0.93 8.88
CA GLY A 99 7.86 1.74 9.37
C GLY A 99 6.48 1.40 8.80
N LEU A 100 6.25 0.18 8.31
CA LEU A 100 4.96 -0.31 7.83
C LEU A 100 4.04 -0.69 9.00
N THR A 101 2.86 -0.10 9.02
CA THR A 101 1.75 -0.49 9.89
C THR A 101 0.46 -0.44 9.10
N PHE A 102 -0.48 -1.33 9.37
CA PHE A 102 -1.77 -1.31 8.69
C PHE A 102 -2.90 -1.93 9.53
N GLY A 103 -4.15 -1.72 9.11
CA GLY A 103 -5.33 -2.37 9.67
C GLY A 103 -6.57 -1.49 9.53
N GLU A 104 -7.64 -1.85 10.23
CA GLU A 104 -8.90 -1.11 10.18
C GLU A 104 -8.73 0.34 10.64
N TRP A 105 -9.33 1.28 9.90
CA TRP A 105 -9.29 2.70 10.26
C TRP A 105 -10.06 2.96 11.57
N GLY A 106 -9.50 3.79 12.45
CA GLY A 106 -10.16 4.18 13.71
C GLY A 106 -10.03 3.17 14.86
N VAL A 107 -9.45 1.98 14.62
CA VAL A 107 -9.10 1.01 15.66
C VAL A 107 -7.71 1.33 16.24
N GLU A 108 -7.46 1.05 17.51
CA GLU A 108 -6.14 1.28 18.14
C GLU A 108 -5.10 0.26 17.66
N ASP A 109 -5.45 -1.03 17.72
CA ASP A 109 -4.55 -2.10 17.32
C ASP A 109 -4.34 -2.12 15.80
N LYS A 110 -3.08 -2.31 15.40
CA LYS A 110 -2.63 -2.38 14.02
C LYS A 110 -1.67 -3.54 13.85
N TYR A 111 -1.64 -4.10 12.65
CA TYR A 111 -0.62 -5.06 12.26
C TYR A 111 0.73 -4.35 12.16
N ARG A 112 1.72 -4.92 12.84
CA ARG A 112 3.10 -4.46 12.82
C ARG A 112 4.04 -5.64 12.54
N PRO A 113 5.14 -5.43 11.79
CA PRO A 113 6.14 -6.45 11.54
C PRO A 113 6.68 -7.07 12.83
N VAL A 114 6.85 -8.39 12.84
CA VAL A 114 7.59 -9.13 13.86
C VAL A 114 8.84 -9.69 13.23
N GLY A 115 9.98 -9.10 13.57
CA GLY A 115 11.24 -9.45 12.93
C GLY A 115 11.38 -8.80 11.55
N ASN A 116 12.20 -9.41 10.72
CA ASN A 116 12.49 -8.92 9.38
C ASN A 116 11.33 -9.26 8.44
N ILE A 117 10.92 -8.29 7.63
CA ILE A 117 9.99 -8.50 6.52
C ILE A 117 10.68 -8.15 5.20
N ASN A 118 10.26 -8.80 4.13
CA ASN A 118 10.68 -8.44 2.78
C ASN A 118 9.81 -7.30 2.29
N MET A 119 10.43 -6.31 1.64
CA MET A 119 9.74 -5.21 0.98
C MET A 119 10.46 -4.90 -0.31
N ASP A 120 9.69 -4.63 -1.36
CA ASP A 120 10.17 -4.27 -2.67
C ASP A 120 9.37 -3.08 -3.21
N LEU A 121 10.06 -2.13 -3.84
CA LEU A 121 9.46 -0.97 -4.49
C LEU A 121 9.58 -1.12 -6.00
N GLU A 122 8.48 -1.47 -6.66
CA GLU A 122 8.43 -1.56 -8.11
C GLU A 122 7.89 -0.25 -8.70
N ASN A 123 8.35 0.10 -9.90
CA ASN A 123 7.88 1.29 -10.65
C ASN A 123 8.00 2.60 -9.86
N TYR A 124 9.03 2.72 -9.02
CA TYR A 124 9.27 3.92 -8.22
C TYR A 124 9.58 5.14 -9.10
N GLN A 125 8.84 6.23 -8.89
CA GLN A 125 9.06 7.50 -9.55
C GLN A 125 8.74 8.66 -8.61
N GLU A 126 9.65 9.64 -8.55
CA GLU A 126 9.47 10.89 -7.81
C GLU A 126 8.77 11.94 -8.69
N HIS A 127 7.92 12.76 -8.08
CA HIS A 127 7.19 13.84 -8.74
C HIS A 127 7.22 15.10 -7.88
N SER A 128 7.46 16.25 -8.49
CA SER A 128 7.28 17.55 -7.84
C SER A 128 5.82 17.98 -7.96
N ILE A 129 5.19 18.32 -6.84
CA ILE A 129 3.83 18.89 -6.80
C ILE A 129 3.83 20.19 -5.99
N SER A 130 2.85 21.04 -6.23
CA SER A 130 2.60 22.24 -5.42
C SER A 130 1.57 21.91 -4.33
N LEU A 131 1.99 21.89 -3.07
CA LEU A 131 1.10 21.73 -1.90
C LEU A 131 1.11 23.00 -1.08
N TYR A 132 -0.06 23.59 -0.87
CA TYR A 132 -0.23 24.82 -0.08
C TYR A 132 0.67 26.01 -0.49
N GLY A 133 1.10 26.05 -1.76
CA GLY A 133 1.96 27.09 -2.30
C GLY A 133 3.46 26.79 -2.20
N GLU A 134 3.84 25.63 -1.68
CA GLU A 134 5.22 25.15 -1.60
C GLU A 134 5.42 23.94 -2.52
N GLU A 135 6.65 23.77 -3.02
CA GLU A 135 7.02 22.58 -3.79
C GLU A 135 7.31 21.42 -2.83
N ALA A 136 6.67 20.27 -3.08
CA ALA A 136 6.88 19.04 -2.34
C ALA A 136 7.24 17.91 -3.31
N THR A 137 8.11 16.99 -2.87
CA THR A 137 8.42 15.76 -3.61
C THR A 137 7.55 14.62 -3.09
N VAL A 138 6.77 14.02 -3.98
CA VAL A 138 5.98 12.81 -3.72
C VAL A 138 6.50 11.66 -4.56
N ALA A 139 6.09 10.42 -4.24
CA ALA A 139 6.46 9.27 -5.05
C ALA A 139 5.24 8.42 -5.43
N SER A 140 5.26 7.91 -6.65
CA SER A 140 4.41 6.80 -7.11
C SER A 140 5.23 5.52 -7.13
N TYR A 141 4.62 4.40 -6.74
CA TYR A 141 5.27 3.10 -6.70
C TYR A 141 4.25 2.00 -6.45
N THR A 142 4.73 0.78 -6.55
CA THR A 142 4.08 -0.42 -6.02
C THR A 142 4.95 -0.97 -4.90
N LEU A 143 4.43 -0.97 -3.66
CA LEU A 143 5.10 -1.59 -2.53
C LEU A 143 4.57 -3.02 -2.38
N SER A 144 5.43 -4.00 -2.63
CA SER A 144 5.16 -5.41 -2.35
C SER A 144 5.85 -5.77 -1.02
N PHE A 145 5.16 -6.45 -0.11
CA PHE A 145 5.75 -6.87 1.17
C PHE A 145 5.28 -8.24 1.63
N SER A 146 6.13 -8.94 2.37
CA SER A 146 5.78 -10.22 2.99
C SER A 146 6.60 -10.50 4.25
N GLY A 147 5.98 -11.20 5.19
CA GLY A 147 6.66 -11.67 6.40
C GLY A 147 5.69 -11.88 7.56
N LYS A 148 6.20 -11.87 8.78
CA LYS A 148 5.40 -12.06 9.99
C LYS A 148 4.95 -10.74 10.58
N PHE A 149 3.71 -10.68 11.02
CA PHE A 149 3.10 -9.52 11.68
C PHE A 149 2.33 -9.95 12.93
N LYS A 150 2.06 -8.98 13.81
CA LYS A 150 1.16 -9.11 14.95
C LYS A 150 0.18 -7.95 15.00
N LEU A 151 -1.07 -8.24 15.37
CA LEU A 151 -2.07 -7.22 15.68
C LEU A 151 -1.85 -6.73 17.13
N GLY A 152 -1.51 -5.45 17.29
CA GLY A 152 -1.24 -4.89 18.62
C GLY A 152 -0.03 -5.54 19.31
N ALA A 153 0.02 -5.47 20.64
CA ALA A 153 1.12 -6.04 21.44
C ALA A 153 0.94 -7.54 21.72
N GLU A 154 -0.30 -7.98 21.91
CA GLU A 154 -0.66 -9.31 22.41
C GLU A 154 -1.16 -10.27 21.32
N GLY A 155 -1.27 -9.80 20.06
CA GLY A 155 -1.74 -10.63 18.96
C GLY A 155 -0.78 -11.78 18.61
N ASP A 156 -1.35 -12.83 18.02
CA ASP A 156 -0.58 -13.95 17.49
C ASP A 156 0.24 -13.53 16.26
N GLU A 157 1.39 -14.20 16.07
CA GLU A 157 2.18 -14.03 14.84
C GLU A 157 1.47 -14.67 13.67
N VAL A 158 1.18 -13.87 12.66
CA VAL A 158 0.56 -14.31 11.41
C VAL A 158 1.46 -13.97 10.21
N ASN A 159 1.45 -14.83 9.21
CA ASN A 159 2.11 -14.50 7.94
C ASN A 159 1.21 -13.55 7.15
N VAL A 160 1.81 -12.52 6.57
CA VAL A 160 1.12 -11.52 5.76
C VAL A 160 1.86 -11.39 4.43
N THR A 161 1.09 -11.26 3.36
CA THR A 161 1.56 -10.79 2.06
C THR A 161 0.71 -9.60 1.66
N GLY A 162 1.32 -8.54 1.16
CA GLY A 162 0.57 -7.36 0.75
C GLY A 162 1.19 -6.61 -0.41
N LYS A 163 0.33 -5.86 -1.08
CA LYS A 163 0.65 -4.99 -2.21
C LYS A 163 -0.08 -3.66 -2.03
N ILE A 164 0.64 -2.56 -2.11
CA ILE A 164 0.09 -1.20 -2.05
C ILE A 164 0.53 -0.47 -3.32
N GLY A 165 -0.44 -0.01 -4.12
CA GLY A 165 -0.19 0.84 -5.28
C GLY A 165 -0.40 2.30 -4.93
N VAL A 166 0.61 3.14 -5.15
CA VAL A 166 0.50 4.60 -5.04
C VAL A 166 0.54 5.19 -6.45
N ALA A 167 -0.61 5.67 -6.93
CA ALA A 167 -0.72 6.33 -8.22
C ALA A 167 0.07 7.66 -8.29
N ALA A 168 0.55 7.99 -9.49
CA ALA A 168 1.20 9.27 -9.77
C ALA A 168 0.21 10.44 -9.79
N PRO A 169 0.65 11.67 -9.45
CA PRO A 169 -0.18 12.87 -9.51
C PRO A 169 -0.79 13.14 -10.89
#